data_AF-A0A7S3I2M7-F1
#
_entry.id   AF-A0A7S3I2M7-F1
#
_cell.length_a   1.000
_cell.length_b   1.000
_cell.length_c   1.000
_cell.angle_alpha   90.00
_cell.angle_beta   90.00
_cell.angle_gamma   90.00
#
_symmetry.space_group_name_H-M   'P 1'
#
loop_
_entity.id
_entity.type
_entity.pdbx_description
1 polymer ?
#
loop_
_entity_poly.entity_id
_entity_poly.type
_entity_poly.pdbx_seq_one_letter_code
_entity_poly.pdbx_strand_id
1 'polypeptide(L)'
;MVSSFVPRIIDSVIRASTSPPATKPRDFIIQSLRNRMGLPDTLDYAILDETTGVNIFLDYLTEERVTKVHSNGGYMGLWYAASKHTEDAAMWEKVYTIGAGIDFFFSDKPVEAIEARNRHQPKVSTAE
;
A
#
# COMPACT_ATOMS: atom_id res chain seq x y z
N MET A 1 5.88 9.75 -4.86
CA MET A 1 4.86 8.71 -5.08
C MET A 1 3.63 9.37 -5.70
N VAL A 2 3.13 8.84 -6.81
CA VAL A 2 1.80 9.19 -7.34
C VAL A 2 0.86 8.03 -7.07
N SER A 3 -0.31 8.33 -6.51
CA SER A 3 -1.31 7.31 -6.21
C SER A 3 -2.72 7.85 -6.44
N SER A 4 -3.60 7.01 -6.98
CA SER A 4 -4.96 7.40 -7.34
C SER A 4 -5.88 6.18 -7.40
N PHE A 5 -7.14 6.40 -6.99
CA PHE A 5 -8.24 5.45 -7.16
C PHE A 5 -8.89 5.55 -8.55
N VAL A 6 -8.46 6.50 -9.40
CA VAL A 6 -9.01 6.71 -10.73
C VAL A 6 -8.05 6.12 -11.77
N PRO A 7 -8.42 5.01 -12.44
CA PRO A 7 -7.52 4.31 -13.37
C PRO A 7 -6.95 5.22 -14.46
N ARG A 8 -7.78 6.09 -15.05
CA ARG A 8 -7.34 7.03 -16.09
C ARG A 8 -6.22 7.99 -15.65
N ILE A 9 -6.16 8.31 -14.35
CA ILE A 9 -5.06 9.11 -13.80
C ILE A 9 -3.78 8.27 -13.78
N ILE A 10 -3.86 7.03 -13.31
CA ILE A 10 -2.72 6.09 -13.32
C ILE A 10 -2.23 5.86 -14.75
N ASP A 11 -3.11 5.58 -15.71
CA ASP A 11 -2.74 5.40 -17.12
C ASP A 11 -2.02 6.64 -17.69
N SER A 12 -2.51 7.83 -17.35
CA SER A 12 -1.92 9.08 -17.82
C SER A 12 -0.55 9.33 -17.20
N VAL A 13 -0.37 8.95 -15.93
CA VAL A 13 0.91 9.00 -15.22
C VAL A 13 1.89 8.00 -15.83
N ILE A 14 1.48 6.76 -16.10
CA ILE A 14 2.28 5.74 -16.78
C ILE A 14 2.71 6.26 -18.15
N ARG A 15 1.77 6.67 -19.01
CA ARG A 15 2.08 7.23 -20.34
C ARG A 15 3.05 8.39 -20.28
N ALA A 16 2.84 9.34 -19.38
CA ALA A 16 3.74 10.48 -19.21
C ALA A 16 5.14 10.10 -18.70
N SER A 17 5.27 8.93 -18.05
CA SER A 17 6.54 8.42 -17.52
C SER A 17 7.27 7.50 -18.49
N THR A 18 6.58 6.98 -19.52
CA THR A 18 7.14 6.03 -20.51
C THR A 18 7.23 6.61 -21.93
N SER A 19 6.52 7.70 -22.24
CA SER A 19 6.52 8.29 -23.59
C SER A 19 7.68 9.30 -23.77
N PRO A 20 8.35 9.34 -24.93
CA PRO A 20 9.29 10.41 -25.25
C PRO A 20 8.59 11.80 -25.18
N PRO A 21 9.26 12.86 -24.68
CA PRO A 21 10.65 12.96 -24.29
C PRO A 21 10.80 12.78 -22.77
N ALA A 22 10.19 11.75 -22.15
CA ALA A 22 10.31 11.53 -20.71
C ALA A 22 11.78 11.57 -20.28
N THR A 23 12.20 12.71 -19.73
CA THR A 23 13.59 12.98 -19.37
C THR A 23 13.99 12.20 -18.11
N LYS A 24 13.00 11.69 -17.37
CA LYS A 24 13.17 10.80 -16.23
C LYS A 24 11.88 10.00 -16.00
N PRO A 25 11.89 8.66 -16.13
CA PRO A 25 10.80 7.82 -15.65
C PRO A 25 10.53 8.09 -14.17
N ARG A 26 9.26 8.02 -13.74
CA ARG A 26 8.94 8.18 -12.32
C ARG A 26 9.32 6.92 -11.56
N ASP A 27 10.00 7.11 -10.43
CA ASP A 27 10.52 6.00 -9.61
C ASP A 27 9.41 5.24 -8.84
N PHE A 28 8.27 5.89 -8.55
CA PHE A 28 7.19 5.30 -7.74
C PHE A 28 5.78 5.68 -8.22
N ILE A 29 5.15 4.76 -8.93
CA ILE A 29 3.72 4.82 -9.31
C ILE A 29 2.99 3.73 -8.52
N ILE A 30 2.11 4.13 -7.60
CA ILE A 30 1.38 3.19 -6.73
C ILE A 30 -0.11 3.24 -7.07
N GLN A 31 -0.65 2.17 -7.62
CA GLN A 31 -2.07 2.10 -7.97
C GLN A 31 -2.92 1.92 -6.71
N SER A 32 -3.92 2.77 -6.48
CA SER A 32 -4.87 2.52 -5.40
C SER A 32 -6.04 1.70 -5.88
N LEU A 33 -6.22 0.51 -5.29
CA LEU A 33 -7.27 -0.42 -5.66
C LEU A 33 -8.56 -0.06 -4.90
N ARG A 34 -9.49 0.61 -5.61
CA ARG A 34 -10.91 0.76 -5.25
C ARG A 34 -11.75 0.49 -6.49
N ASN A 35 -12.88 -0.19 -6.34
CA ASN A 35 -13.97 -0.02 -7.30
C ASN A 35 -14.69 1.33 -7.03
N ARG A 36 -15.48 1.83 -7.99
CA ARG A 36 -16.22 3.13 -7.87
C ARG A 36 -17.16 3.22 -6.66
N MET A 37 -17.44 2.11 -5.99
CA MET A 37 -18.36 1.97 -4.86
C MET A 37 -17.65 1.75 -3.51
N GLY A 38 -16.31 1.69 -3.49
CA GLY A 38 -15.53 1.45 -2.28
C GLY A 38 -15.60 0.00 -1.74
N LEU A 39 -15.83 -0.98 -2.61
CA LEU A 39 -15.98 -2.40 -2.29
C LEU A 39 -14.98 -3.31 -3.06
N PRO A 40 -14.85 -4.57 -2.63
CA PRO A 40 -14.73 -5.77 -3.43
C PRO A 40 -15.04 -5.77 -4.92
N ASP A 41 -14.18 -5.48 -5.88
CA ASP A 41 -14.47 -5.96 -7.24
C ASP A 41 -13.42 -6.95 -7.66
N THR A 42 -13.79 -8.23 -7.66
CA THR A 42 -12.93 -9.36 -8.00
C THR A 42 -12.28 -9.24 -9.39
N LEU A 43 -12.83 -8.40 -10.28
CA LEU A 43 -12.30 -8.12 -11.61
C LEU A 43 -11.48 -6.80 -11.69
N ASP A 44 -11.66 -5.88 -10.74
CA ASP A 44 -11.06 -4.52 -10.70
C ASP A 44 -9.78 -4.46 -9.83
N TYR A 45 -9.23 -5.62 -9.45
CA TYR A 45 -7.96 -5.78 -8.71
C TYR A 45 -6.78 -6.15 -9.62
N ALA A 46 -6.87 -5.89 -10.93
CA ALA A 46 -5.73 -6.02 -11.82
C ALA A 46 -4.64 -5.04 -11.39
N ILE A 47 -3.52 -5.59 -10.92
CA ILE A 47 -2.31 -4.85 -10.66
C ILE A 47 -1.66 -4.63 -12.02
N LEU A 48 -1.47 -3.38 -12.39
CA LEU A 48 -0.79 -3.05 -13.64
C LEU A 48 0.71 -3.32 -13.48
N ASP A 49 1.30 -4.09 -14.39
CA ASP A 49 2.73 -4.47 -14.34
C ASP A 49 3.65 -3.23 -14.42
N GLU A 50 3.17 -2.13 -15.00
CA GLU A 50 3.90 -0.86 -15.11
C GLU A 50 3.86 -0.02 -13.83
N THR A 51 3.19 -0.50 -12.78
CA THR A 51 3.15 0.16 -11.46
C THR A 51 4.19 -0.46 -10.54
N THR A 52 4.76 0.38 -9.66
CA THR A 52 5.76 -0.05 -8.68
C THR A 52 5.11 -0.76 -7.49
N GLY A 53 3.79 -0.73 -7.37
CA GLY A 53 3.08 -1.30 -6.23
C GLY A 53 1.64 -0.84 -6.15
N VAL A 54 0.97 -1.25 -5.06
CA VAL A 54 -0.46 -1.03 -4.88
C VAL A 54 -0.78 -0.53 -3.48
N ASN A 55 -1.88 0.20 -3.39
CA ASN A 55 -2.51 0.65 -2.16
C ASN A 55 -3.87 -0.03 -1.99
N ILE A 56 -4.13 -0.66 -0.84
CA ILE A 56 -5.42 -1.28 -0.51
C ILE A 56 -5.99 -0.74 0.80
N PHE A 57 -7.27 -1.02 1.08
CA PHE A 57 -7.86 -0.73 2.40
C PHE A 57 -7.57 -1.85 3.40
N LEU A 58 -7.47 -1.49 4.68
CA LEU A 58 -7.28 -2.40 5.81
C LEU A 58 -8.27 -3.58 5.82
N ASP A 59 -9.52 -3.33 5.44
CA ASP A 59 -10.57 -4.36 5.34
C ASP A 59 -10.21 -5.50 4.37
N TYR A 60 -9.29 -5.24 3.45
CA TYR A 60 -8.93 -6.14 2.36
C TYR A 60 -7.49 -6.66 2.45
N LEU A 61 -6.82 -6.36 3.55
CA LEU A 61 -5.50 -6.88 3.84
C LEU A 61 -5.59 -8.37 4.16
N THR A 62 -4.90 -9.17 3.35
CA THR A 62 -4.69 -10.59 3.59
C THR A 62 -3.23 -10.92 3.29
N GLU A 63 -2.69 -11.93 3.97
CA GLU A 63 -1.30 -12.39 3.75
C GLU A 63 -1.07 -12.80 2.29
N GLU A 64 -2.00 -13.56 1.69
CA GLU A 64 -1.95 -13.97 0.28
C GLU A 64 -1.71 -12.79 -0.68
N ARG A 65 -2.37 -11.65 -0.41
CA ARG A 65 -2.24 -10.45 -1.25
C ARG A 65 -0.90 -9.77 -1.06
N VAL A 66 -0.42 -9.69 0.17
CA VAL A 66 0.93 -9.17 0.48
C VAL A 66 1.96 -10.01 -0.28
N THR A 67 1.90 -11.34 -0.13
CA THR A 67 2.80 -12.28 -0.82
C THR A 67 2.74 -12.12 -2.34
N LYS A 68 1.55 -12.01 -2.94
CA LYS A 68 1.40 -11.86 -4.40
C LYS A 68 2.04 -10.56 -4.94
N VAL A 69 1.90 -9.45 -4.22
CA VAL A 69 2.51 -8.18 -4.64
C VAL A 69 4.02 -8.26 -4.55
N HIS A 70 4.53 -8.82 -3.46
CA HIS A 70 5.97 -9.00 -3.25
C HIS A 70 6.62 -10.01 -4.19
N SER A 71 5.93 -11.08 -4.58
CA SER A 71 6.46 -12.05 -5.54
C SER A 71 6.76 -11.43 -6.91
N ASN A 72 6.10 -10.31 -7.22
CA ASN A 72 6.33 -9.52 -8.44
C ASN A 72 7.30 -8.34 -8.22
N GLY A 73 7.94 -8.24 -7.04
CA GLY A 73 8.84 -7.15 -6.69
C GLY A 73 8.14 -5.80 -6.45
N GLY A 74 6.81 -5.79 -6.31
CA GLY A 74 6.04 -4.58 -6.05
C GLY A 74 5.97 -4.23 -4.56
N TYR A 75 5.60 -2.98 -4.26
CA TYR A 75 5.34 -2.52 -2.90
C TYR A 75 3.85 -2.60 -2.52
N MET A 76 3.56 -2.91 -1.26
CA MET A 76 2.22 -2.95 -0.68
C MET A 76 2.01 -1.80 0.30
N GLY A 77 1.08 -0.89 -0.02
CA GLY A 77 0.63 0.16 0.87
C GLY A 77 -0.79 -0.04 1.39
N LEU A 78 -1.06 0.53 2.56
CA LEU A 78 -2.28 0.30 3.29
C LEU A 78 -2.96 1.60 3.75
N TRP A 79 -4.19 1.78 3.31
CA TRP A 79 -5.12 2.82 3.76
C TRP A 79 -6.13 2.26 4.75
N TYR A 80 -6.74 3.14 5.52
CA TYR A 80 -7.93 2.82 6.28
C TYR A 80 -9.01 3.88 6.04
N ALA A 81 -10.26 3.51 6.26
CA ALA A 81 -11.38 4.44 6.19
C ALA A 81 -11.71 4.87 7.62
N ALA A 82 -11.47 6.15 7.96
CA ALA A 82 -11.80 6.70 9.28
C ALA A 82 -13.30 6.59 9.64
N SER A 83 -14.18 6.44 8.64
CA SER A 83 -15.60 6.16 8.86
C SER A 83 -15.91 4.74 9.35
N LYS A 84 -14.94 3.81 9.28
CA LYS A 84 -15.09 2.40 9.66
C LYS A 84 -14.14 1.97 10.77
N HIS A 85 -12.98 2.60 10.85
CA HIS A 85 -11.94 2.25 11.82
C HIS A 85 -11.56 3.48 12.61
N THR A 86 -11.28 3.27 13.89
CA THR A 86 -10.58 4.25 14.71
C THR A 86 -9.11 3.88 14.69
N GLU A 87 -8.25 4.85 14.40
CA GLU A 87 -6.81 4.61 14.47
C GLU A 87 -6.36 4.58 15.94
N ASP A 88 -6.11 3.37 16.41
CA ASP A 88 -5.71 3.04 17.78
C ASP A 88 -4.74 1.86 17.83
N ALA A 89 -4.37 1.45 19.04
CA ALA A 89 -3.44 0.36 19.27
C ALA A 89 -3.91 -0.99 18.69
N ALA A 90 -5.21 -1.29 18.71
CA ALA A 90 -5.73 -2.54 18.19
C ALA A 90 -5.67 -2.58 16.66
N MET A 91 -5.92 -1.44 16.01
CA MET A 91 -5.73 -1.31 14.57
C MET A 91 -4.26 -1.50 14.18
N TRP A 92 -3.32 -0.85 14.87
CA TRP A 92 -1.89 -1.00 14.58
C TRP A 92 -1.38 -2.42 14.82
N GLU A 93 -1.86 -3.11 15.87
CA GLU A 93 -1.57 -4.53 16.08
C GLU A 93 -1.95 -5.35 14.85
N LYS A 94 -3.16 -5.16 14.31
CA LYS A 94 -3.61 -5.83 13.09
C LYS A 94 -2.73 -5.51 11.88
N VAL A 95 -2.37 -4.24 11.72
CA VAL A 95 -1.52 -3.75 10.63
C VAL A 95 -0.12 -4.39 10.70
N TYR A 96 0.48 -4.48 11.88
CA TYR A 96 1.86 -4.96 12.04
C TYR A 96 1.99 -6.48 12.26
N THR A 97 0.88 -7.19 12.48
CA THR A 97 0.84 -8.66 12.56
C THR A 97 0.36 -9.29 11.25
N ILE A 98 -0.87 -9.00 10.82
CA ILE A 98 -1.46 -9.54 9.56
C ILE A 98 -0.78 -8.91 8.34
N GLY A 99 -0.38 -7.64 8.46
CA GLY A 99 0.39 -6.94 7.45
C GLY A 99 1.89 -7.05 7.66
N ALA A 100 2.41 -8.12 8.29
CA ALA A 100 3.83 -8.40 8.25
C ALA A 100 4.27 -8.53 6.79
N GLY A 101 4.85 -7.46 6.24
CA GLY A 101 5.14 -7.31 4.80
C GLY A 101 4.43 -6.16 4.10
N ILE A 102 3.62 -5.32 4.76
CA ILE A 102 3.29 -4.03 4.14
C ILE A 102 4.50 -3.10 4.18
N ASP A 103 4.68 -2.34 3.11
CA ASP A 103 5.78 -1.38 2.95
C ASP A 103 5.39 0.03 3.41
N PHE A 104 4.11 0.38 3.26
CA PHE A 104 3.58 1.69 3.62
C PHE A 104 2.27 1.56 4.40
N PHE A 105 2.11 2.39 5.44
CA PHE A 105 0.85 2.56 6.15
C PHE A 105 0.53 4.06 6.24
N PHE A 106 -0.64 4.45 5.74
CA PHE A 106 -1.11 5.83 5.78
C PHE A 106 -1.85 6.07 7.09
N SER A 107 -1.14 6.69 8.02
CA SER A 107 -1.56 6.97 9.39
C SER A 107 -1.92 8.44 9.55
N ASP A 108 -3.03 8.73 10.25
CA ASP A 108 -3.34 10.09 10.72
C ASP A 108 -2.68 10.39 12.08
N LYS A 109 -2.13 9.36 12.75
CA LYS A 109 -1.36 9.41 13.99
C LYS A 109 0.05 8.80 13.82
N PRO A 110 0.92 9.43 13.00
CA PRO A 110 2.15 8.79 12.54
C PRO A 110 3.16 8.50 13.65
N VAL A 111 3.20 9.31 14.72
CA VAL A 111 4.14 9.11 15.83
C VAL A 111 3.78 7.84 16.60
N GLU A 112 2.50 7.70 16.96
CA GLU A 112 1.98 6.58 17.72
C GLU A 112 2.00 5.28 16.90
N ALA A 113 1.75 5.38 15.59
CA ALA A 113 1.92 4.25 14.67
C ALA A 113 3.38 3.76 14.62
N ILE A 114 4.35 4.67 14.57
CA ILE A 114 5.79 4.32 14.63
C ILE A 114 6.14 3.66 15.96
N GLU A 115 5.66 4.19 17.09
CA GLU A 115 5.86 3.58 18.40
C GLU A 115 5.28 2.16 18.46
N ALA A 116 4.06 1.99 17.94
CA ALA A 116 3.44 0.68 17.84
C ALA A 116 4.27 -0.28 16.97
N ARG A 117 4.73 0.15 15.80
CA ARG A 117 5.61 -0.66 14.94
C ARG A 117 6.89 -1.09 15.66
N ASN A 118 7.53 -0.19 16.38
CA ASN A 118 8.78 -0.48 17.08
C ASN A 118 8.60 -1.51 18.21
N ARG A 119 7.41 -1.62 18.79
CA ARG A 119 7.07 -2.70 19.75
C ARG A 119 6.92 -4.07 19.09
N HIS A 120 6.55 -4.10 17.81
CA HIS A 120 6.31 -5.32 17.03
C HIS A 120 7.54 -5.80 16.26
N GLN A 121 8.50 -4.92 15.98
CA GLN A 121 9.73 -5.33 15.33
C GLN A 121 10.55 -6.22 16.28
N PRO A 122 11.13 -7.32 15.78
CA PRO A 122 12.10 -8.09 16.55
C PRO A 122 13.19 -7.13 17.02
N LYS A 123 13.46 -7.08 18.33
CA LYS A 123 14.66 -6.40 18.82
C LYS A 123 15.84 -7.10 18.16
N VAL A 124 16.50 -6.42 17.24
CA VAL A 124 17.75 -6.91 16.67
C VAL A 124 18.69 -7.11 17.85
N SER A 125 18.97 -8.37 18.19
CA SER A 125 20.00 -8.70 19.16
C SER A 125 21.30 -8.20 18.56
N THR A 126 21.82 -7.08 19.05
CA THR A 126 23.22 -6.74 18.88
C THR A 126 24.01 -7.77 19.66
N ALA A 127 24.30 -8.90 19.00
CA ALA A 127 25.35 -9.80 19.46
C ALA A 127 26.66 -9.05 19.27
N GLU A 128 27.26 -8.67 20.41
CA GLU A 128 28.63 -8.17 20.53
C GLU A 128 29.65 -9.26 20.20
#